data_AF-A0A087CPV1-F1
#
_entry.id   AF-A0A087CPV1-F1
#
_cell.length_a   1.000
_cell.length_b   1.000
_cell.length_c   1.000
_cell.angle_alpha   90.00
_cell.angle_beta   90.00
_cell.angle_gamma   90.00
#
_symmetry.space_group_name_H-M   'P 1'
#
loop_
_entity.id
_entity.type
_entity.pdbx_description
1 polymer ?
#
loop_
_entity_poly.entity_id
_entity_poly.type
_entity_poly.pdbx_seq_one_letter_code
_entity_poly.pdbx_strand_id
1 'polypeptide(L)'
;MNAYNLLLNGDAAQASKVAKDQVKDAKTLDTLAKALKEETPVYAGCTADDTNGLKDAANTLDEQTAWYRTHEESLSKTVKAVNESKAAKTLDTARANLKAKLEEASKLLADSDGKVADNAVRDSLSKAIDAGNKLKDGNDPSKLDEARKALEDAVGKVNDSVKAKQDADARAAAEAQAAAAAQAPSSSYVGDGYQSYGYGSNNGYTGGHNYNGNGQVSAPSIGSNSGQASSGDDYLHYCGNGTSDGSDIILRPC
;
A
#
# COMPACT_ATOMS: atom_id res chain seq x y z
N MET A 1 -17.58 9.13 -47.27
CA MET A 1 -17.28 9.77 -45.97
C MET A 1 -15.97 10.52 -46.14
N ASN A 2 -15.92 11.82 -45.81
CA ASN A 2 -14.67 12.60 -45.94
C ASN A 2 -13.75 12.37 -44.73
N ALA A 3 -12.47 12.74 -44.85
CA ALA A 3 -11.47 12.51 -43.81
C ALA A 3 -11.80 13.25 -42.50
N TYR A 4 -12.34 14.47 -42.59
CA TYR A 4 -12.90 15.19 -41.43
C TYR A 4 -13.93 14.37 -40.65
N ASN A 5 -14.95 13.82 -41.30
CA ASN A 5 -15.98 13.03 -40.63
C ASN A 5 -15.43 11.72 -40.04
N LEU A 6 -14.40 11.12 -40.65
CA LEU A 6 -13.73 9.95 -40.10
C LEU A 6 -13.00 10.31 -38.79
N LEU A 7 -12.29 11.45 -38.77
CA LEU A 7 -11.59 11.95 -37.59
C LEU A 7 -12.58 12.35 -36.49
N LEU A 8 -13.64 13.06 -36.86
CA LEU A 8 -14.70 13.54 -35.97
C LEU A 8 -15.36 12.38 -35.21
N ASN A 9 -15.76 11.33 -35.93
CA ASN A 9 -16.42 10.16 -35.36
C ASN A 9 -15.44 9.10 -34.79
N GLY A 10 -14.14 9.25 -35.06
CA GLY A 10 -13.06 8.38 -34.63
C GLY A 10 -12.27 8.99 -33.48
N ASP A 11 -11.01 9.33 -33.75
CA ASP A 11 -10.06 9.75 -32.71
C ASP A 11 -10.53 10.98 -31.93
N ALA A 12 -11.22 11.93 -32.58
CA ALA A 12 -11.74 13.11 -31.89
C ALA A 12 -12.86 12.76 -30.89
N ALA A 13 -13.73 11.81 -31.25
CA ALA A 13 -14.75 11.28 -30.36
C ALA A 13 -14.16 10.45 -29.21
N GLN A 14 -13.00 9.83 -29.38
CA GLN A 14 -12.31 9.15 -28.27
C GLN A 14 -11.58 10.15 -27.37
N ALA A 15 -10.91 11.14 -27.96
CA ALA A 15 -10.22 12.20 -27.23
C ALA A 15 -11.21 13.06 -26.40
N SER A 16 -12.44 13.26 -26.87
CA SER A 16 -13.46 14.01 -26.13
C SER A 16 -13.96 13.31 -24.85
N LYS A 17 -13.75 11.99 -24.73
CA LYS A 17 -14.08 11.20 -23.53
C LYS A 17 -12.99 11.29 -22.46
N VAL A 18 -11.83 11.84 -22.78
CA VAL A 18 -10.73 12.00 -21.81
C VAL A 18 -11.15 13.02 -20.76
N ALA A 19 -11.01 12.64 -19.49
CA ALA A 19 -11.37 13.50 -18.37
C ALA A 19 -10.28 14.54 -18.08
N LYS A 20 -10.66 15.67 -17.45
CA LYS A 20 -9.75 16.79 -17.18
C LYS A 20 -8.57 16.43 -16.27
N ASP A 21 -8.74 15.45 -15.38
CA ASP A 21 -7.71 14.94 -14.48
C ASP A 21 -6.72 13.98 -15.16
N GLN A 22 -7.09 13.43 -16.32
CA GLN A 22 -6.26 12.53 -17.12
C GLN A 22 -5.29 13.26 -18.05
N VAL A 23 -5.40 14.57 -18.19
CA VAL A 23 -4.54 15.41 -19.02
C VAL A 23 -3.70 16.35 -18.16
N LYS A 24 -2.53 16.71 -18.66
CA LYS A 24 -1.67 17.70 -18.00
C LYS A 24 -2.19 19.12 -18.18
N ASP A 25 -2.65 19.42 -19.39
CA ASP A 25 -3.27 20.68 -19.77
C ASP A 25 -4.75 20.47 -20.13
N ALA A 26 -5.62 20.86 -19.20
CA ALA A 26 -7.08 20.79 -19.39
C ALA A 26 -7.60 21.68 -20.54
N LYS A 27 -6.85 22.73 -20.94
CA LYS A 27 -7.26 23.61 -22.06
C LYS A 27 -7.24 22.89 -23.40
N THR A 28 -6.49 21.79 -23.52
CA THR A 28 -6.52 20.94 -24.72
C THR A 28 -7.90 20.34 -24.96
N LEU A 29 -8.61 19.94 -23.88
CA LEU A 29 -9.99 19.43 -23.96
C LEU A 29 -10.98 20.54 -24.30
N ASP A 30 -10.79 21.75 -23.77
CA ASP A 30 -11.64 22.90 -24.12
C ASP A 30 -11.47 23.30 -25.59
N THR A 31 -10.25 23.21 -26.12
CA THR A 31 -9.96 23.46 -27.54
C THR A 31 -10.59 22.38 -28.42
N LEU A 32 -10.50 21.11 -28.02
CA LEU A 32 -11.16 20.00 -28.72
C LEU A 32 -12.67 20.18 -28.75
N ALA A 33 -13.27 20.51 -27.60
CA ALA A 33 -14.71 20.71 -27.50
C ALA A 33 -15.20 21.89 -28.35
N LYS A 34 -14.36 22.89 -28.64
CA LYS A 34 -14.69 23.97 -29.58
C LYS A 34 -14.65 23.48 -31.03
N ALA A 35 -13.58 22.80 -31.43
CA ALA A 35 -13.45 22.24 -32.78
C ALA A 35 -14.59 21.24 -33.10
N LEU A 36 -15.00 20.44 -32.11
CA LEU A 36 -16.12 19.49 -32.27
C LEU A 36 -17.50 20.16 -32.45
N LYS A 37 -17.64 21.45 -32.17
CA LYS A 37 -18.89 22.21 -32.32
C LYS A 37 -18.96 23.00 -33.62
N GLU A 38 -17.90 22.95 -34.44
CA GLU A 38 -17.89 23.67 -35.72
C GLU A 38 -18.90 23.03 -36.68
N GLU A 39 -19.79 23.86 -37.22
CA GLU A 39 -20.86 23.42 -38.11
C GLU A 39 -20.30 23.12 -39.50
N THR A 40 -20.54 21.90 -39.98
CA THR A 40 -20.12 21.50 -41.32
C THR A 40 -20.90 22.27 -42.39
N PRO A 41 -20.27 22.72 -43.49
CA PRO A 41 -20.96 23.39 -44.57
C PRO A 41 -22.08 22.53 -45.14
N VAL A 42 -23.26 23.13 -45.32
CA VAL A 42 -24.39 22.48 -45.98
C VAL A 42 -24.05 22.31 -47.46
N TYR A 43 -24.11 21.08 -47.95
CA TYR A 43 -23.86 20.79 -49.36
C TYR A 43 -24.81 21.59 -50.26
N ALA A 44 -24.24 22.44 -51.12
CA ALA A 44 -24.99 23.10 -52.17
C ALA A 44 -25.00 22.18 -53.40
N GLY A 45 -26.18 21.73 -53.82
CA GLY A 45 -26.32 20.90 -55.02
C GLY A 45 -25.91 21.67 -56.29
N CYS A 46 -25.39 20.96 -57.29
CA CYS A 46 -24.98 21.53 -58.57
C CYS A 46 -26.17 21.85 -59.52
N THR A 47 -27.26 22.41 -59.00
CA THR A 47 -28.37 22.91 -59.84
C THR A 47 -28.10 24.36 -60.20
N ALA A 48 -27.91 24.63 -61.49
CA ALA A 48 -27.72 25.96 -62.04
C ALA A 48 -28.53 26.11 -63.33
N ASP A 49 -29.29 27.20 -63.44
CA ASP A 49 -30.12 27.51 -64.62
C ASP A 49 -29.33 28.19 -65.75
N ASP A 50 -28.13 28.70 -65.45
CA ASP A 50 -27.25 29.37 -66.40
C ASP A 50 -25.75 29.23 -66.04
N THR A 51 -24.89 29.81 -66.88
CA THR A 51 -23.43 29.77 -66.68
C THR A 51 -22.97 30.52 -65.42
N ASN A 52 -23.69 31.52 -64.95
CA ASN A 52 -23.34 32.25 -63.73
C ASN A 52 -23.67 31.40 -62.50
N GLY A 53 -24.85 30.79 -62.47
CA GLY A 53 -25.23 29.82 -61.42
C GLY A 53 -24.25 28.67 -61.31
N LEU A 54 -23.67 28.21 -62.45
CA LEU A 54 -22.64 27.17 -62.43
C LEU A 54 -21.32 27.67 -61.80
N LYS A 55 -20.92 28.92 -62.07
CA LYS A 55 -19.73 29.53 -61.46
C LYS A 55 -19.92 29.74 -59.96
N ASP A 56 -21.11 30.17 -59.53
CA ASP A 56 -21.41 30.37 -58.11
C ASP A 56 -21.45 29.05 -57.34
N ALA A 57 -22.00 27.99 -57.96
CA ALA A 57 -21.95 26.63 -57.40
C ALA A 57 -20.50 26.12 -57.28
N ALA A 58 -19.66 26.37 -58.31
CA ALA A 58 -18.24 26.01 -58.26
C ALA A 58 -17.49 26.75 -57.14
N ASN A 59 -17.67 28.07 -57.02
CA ASN A 59 -17.06 28.86 -55.94
C ASN A 59 -17.50 28.37 -54.55
N THR A 60 -18.77 28.05 -54.38
CA THR A 60 -19.30 27.49 -53.12
C THR A 60 -18.62 26.15 -52.80
N LEU A 61 -18.48 25.26 -53.77
CA LEU A 61 -17.80 23.98 -53.57
C LEU A 61 -16.31 24.16 -53.24
N ASP A 62 -15.64 25.16 -53.82
CA ASP A 62 -14.25 25.50 -53.50
C ASP A 62 -14.12 26.00 -52.05
N GLU A 63 -15.03 26.88 -51.61
CA GLU A 63 -15.08 27.35 -50.21
C GLU A 63 -15.35 26.19 -49.23
N GLN A 64 -16.27 25.28 -49.56
CA GLN A 64 -16.55 24.10 -48.75
C GLN A 64 -15.35 23.16 -48.69
N THR A 65 -14.65 22.97 -49.80
CA THR A 65 -13.44 22.15 -49.87
C THR A 65 -12.33 22.75 -49.01
N ALA A 66 -12.13 24.07 -49.09
CA ALA A 66 -11.18 24.79 -48.25
C ALA A 66 -11.54 24.69 -46.75
N TRP A 67 -12.84 24.78 -46.42
CA TRP A 67 -13.33 24.59 -45.05
C TRP A 67 -12.96 23.20 -44.52
N TYR A 68 -13.30 22.13 -45.25
CA TYR A 68 -13.01 20.76 -44.79
C TYR A 68 -11.53 20.52 -44.60
N ARG A 69 -10.68 21.02 -45.51
CA ARG A 69 -9.22 20.90 -45.40
C ARG A 69 -8.70 21.57 -44.13
N THR A 70 -9.09 22.82 -43.90
CA THR A 70 -8.61 23.60 -42.74
C THR A 70 -9.13 23.04 -41.42
N HIS A 71 -10.37 22.57 -41.38
CA HIS A 71 -11.00 22.02 -40.16
C HIS A 71 -10.49 20.62 -39.85
N GLU A 72 -10.17 19.81 -40.85
CA GLU A 72 -9.47 18.54 -40.66
C GLU A 72 -8.09 18.73 -40.03
N GLU A 73 -7.28 19.65 -40.58
CA GLU A 73 -5.95 19.98 -40.04
C GLU A 73 -6.04 20.50 -38.60
N SER A 74 -6.99 21.40 -38.32
CA SER A 74 -7.24 21.97 -36.99
C SER A 74 -7.68 20.91 -35.98
N LEU A 75 -8.65 20.06 -36.36
CA LEU A 75 -9.15 18.98 -35.51
C LEU A 75 -8.04 17.97 -35.21
N SER A 76 -7.26 17.59 -36.22
CA SER A 76 -6.14 16.65 -36.08
C SER A 76 -5.09 17.17 -35.08
N LYS A 77 -4.72 18.45 -35.22
CA LYS A 77 -3.81 19.11 -34.27
C LYS A 77 -4.35 19.10 -32.84
N THR A 78 -5.64 19.32 -32.68
CA THR A 78 -6.28 19.40 -31.37
C THR A 78 -6.38 18.02 -30.70
N VAL A 79 -6.71 16.98 -31.46
CA VAL A 79 -6.67 15.58 -31.00
C VAL A 79 -5.27 15.19 -30.57
N LYS A 80 -4.25 15.51 -31.38
CA LYS A 80 -2.85 15.26 -31.06
C LYS A 80 -2.45 15.95 -29.75
N ALA A 81 -2.84 17.22 -29.54
CA ALA A 81 -2.55 17.95 -28.32
C ALA A 81 -3.17 17.30 -27.06
N VAL A 82 -4.40 16.80 -27.14
CA VAL A 82 -5.03 16.05 -26.02
C VAL A 82 -4.25 14.77 -25.71
N ASN A 83 -3.87 14.01 -26.74
CA ASN A 83 -3.11 12.77 -26.58
C ASN A 83 -1.72 13.01 -25.99
N GLU A 84 -0.99 14.03 -26.45
CA GLU A 84 0.31 14.44 -25.90
C GLU A 84 0.17 14.89 -24.44
N SER A 85 -0.87 15.66 -24.13
CA SER A 85 -1.18 16.12 -22.78
C SER A 85 -1.50 14.97 -21.82
N LYS A 86 -2.21 13.94 -22.29
CA LYS A 86 -2.48 12.70 -21.56
C LYS A 86 -1.20 11.89 -21.34
N ALA A 87 -0.39 11.70 -22.39
CA ALA A 87 0.88 10.99 -22.29
C ALA A 87 1.84 11.68 -21.30
N ALA A 88 1.92 13.01 -21.34
CA ALA A 88 2.71 13.80 -20.40
C ALA A 88 2.24 13.63 -18.95
N LYS A 89 0.91 13.60 -18.72
CA LYS A 89 0.34 13.36 -17.38
C LYS A 89 0.71 11.97 -16.85
N THR A 90 0.59 10.94 -17.69
CA THR A 90 0.97 9.56 -17.34
C THR A 90 2.46 9.48 -16.97
N LEU A 91 3.32 10.12 -17.76
CA LEU A 91 4.76 10.15 -17.49
C LEU A 91 5.10 10.86 -16.18
N ASP A 92 4.53 12.04 -15.95
CA ASP A 92 4.75 12.79 -14.69
C ASP A 92 4.29 11.98 -13.47
N THR A 93 3.18 11.25 -13.60
CA THR A 93 2.65 10.38 -12.54
C THR A 93 3.60 9.21 -12.27
N ALA A 94 4.09 8.55 -13.33
CA ALA A 94 5.04 7.45 -13.20
C ALA A 94 6.35 7.91 -12.51
N ARG A 95 6.87 9.09 -12.88
CA ARG A 95 8.05 9.71 -12.24
C ARG A 95 7.80 10.01 -10.76
N ALA A 96 6.66 10.62 -10.45
CA ALA A 96 6.30 10.94 -9.07
C ALA A 96 6.20 9.67 -8.21
N ASN A 97 5.55 8.63 -8.72
CA ASN A 97 5.42 7.35 -8.01
C ASN A 97 6.77 6.66 -7.80
N LEU A 98 7.64 6.65 -8.81
CA LEU A 98 8.99 6.09 -8.66
C LEU A 98 9.82 6.88 -7.64
N LYS A 99 9.76 8.22 -7.68
CA LYS A 99 10.45 9.07 -6.72
C LYS A 99 9.98 8.82 -5.28
N ALA A 100 8.67 8.77 -5.06
CA ALA A 100 8.11 8.48 -3.74
C ALA A 100 8.58 7.11 -3.23
N LYS A 101 8.61 6.10 -4.10
CA LYS A 101 9.08 4.76 -3.73
C LYS A 101 10.59 4.71 -3.45
N LEU A 102 11.40 5.49 -4.19
CA LEU A 102 12.83 5.65 -3.91
C LEU A 102 13.08 6.27 -2.54
N GLU A 103 12.30 7.28 -2.15
CA GLU A 103 12.39 7.92 -0.84
C GLU A 103 12.04 6.94 0.29
N GLU A 104 10.94 6.19 0.14
CA GLU A 104 10.54 5.11 1.07
C GLU A 104 11.64 4.04 1.20
N ALA A 105 12.14 3.54 0.06
CA ALA A 105 13.18 2.52 0.02
C ALA A 105 14.49 2.99 0.66
N SER A 106 14.90 4.24 0.39
CA SER A 106 16.12 4.82 0.97
C SER A 106 16.01 4.96 2.48
N LYS A 107 14.84 5.39 2.99
CA LYS A 107 14.57 5.46 4.42
C LYS A 107 14.60 4.07 5.06
N LEU A 108 13.94 3.08 4.46
CA LEU A 108 13.95 1.71 4.97
C LEU A 108 15.36 1.11 4.99
N LEU A 109 16.18 1.38 3.97
CA LEU A 109 17.56 0.90 3.92
C LEU A 109 18.39 1.41 5.11
N ALA A 110 18.20 2.68 5.49
CA ALA A 110 18.82 3.27 6.68
C ALA A 110 18.23 2.69 7.97
N ASP A 111 16.91 2.62 8.08
CA ASP A 111 16.21 2.17 9.28
C ASP A 111 16.42 0.68 9.60
N SER A 112 16.72 -0.13 8.59
CA SER A 112 16.93 -1.59 8.70
C SER A 112 18.36 -2.00 9.10
N ASP A 113 19.26 -1.04 9.35
CA ASP A 113 20.65 -1.32 9.72
C ASP A 113 20.74 -2.10 11.03
N GLY A 114 21.40 -3.27 10.99
CA GLY A 114 21.51 -4.20 12.11
C GLY A 114 20.19 -4.88 12.53
N LYS A 115 19.08 -4.64 11.81
CA LYS A 115 17.74 -5.14 12.16
C LYS A 115 17.23 -6.25 11.23
N VAL A 116 17.98 -6.62 10.20
CA VAL A 116 17.64 -7.72 9.29
C VAL A 116 18.32 -9.03 9.71
N ALA A 117 17.68 -10.16 9.42
CA ALA A 117 18.26 -11.48 9.66
C ALA A 117 19.38 -11.81 8.65
N ASP A 118 19.25 -11.33 7.41
CA ASP A 118 20.21 -11.55 6.32
C ASP A 118 20.51 -10.21 5.64
N ASN A 119 21.78 -9.80 5.61
CA ASN A 119 22.17 -8.52 5.01
C ASN A 119 22.07 -8.53 3.46
N ALA A 120 21.99 -9.70 2.81
CA ALA A 120 21.81 -9.79 1.36
C ALA A 120 20.48 -9.16 0.88
N VAL A 121 19.47 -9.08 1.75
CA VAL A 121 18.20 -8.38 1.44
C VAL A 121 18.41 -6.86 1.35
N ARG A 122 19.29 -6.29 2.17
CA ARG A 122 19.64 -4.86 2.14
C ARG A 122 20.49 -4.55 0.91
N ASP A 123 21.42 -5.42 0.55
CA ASP A 123 22.21 -5.28 -0.68
C ASP A 123 21.32 -5.28 -1.93
N SER A 124 20.28 -6.12 -1.94
CA SER A 124 19.29 -6.17 -3.00
C SER A 124 18.47 -4.88 -3.08
N LEU A 125 18.04 -4.35 -1.93
CA LEU A 125 17.35 -3.05 -1.85
C LEU A 125 18.25 -1.90 -2.34
N SER A 126 19.53 -1.88 -1.95
CA SER A 126 20.49 -0.87 -2.42
C SER A 126 20.63 -0.90 -3.94
N LYS A 127 20.78 -2.09 -4.54
CA LYS A 127 20.87 -2.23 -6.01
C LYS A 127 19.60 -1.77 -6.72
N ALA A 128 18.42 -2.04 -6.14
CA ALA A 128 17.15 -1.56 -6.68
C ALA A 128 17.04 -0.04 -6.61
N ILE A 129 17.50 0.59 -5.51
CA ILE A 129 17.57 2.04 -5.35
C ILE A 129 18.50 2.67 -6.40
N ASP A 130 19.67 2.08 -6.63
CA ASP A 130 20.60 2.57 -7.65
C ASP A 130 20.01 2.47 -9.07
N ALA A 131 19.36 1.35 -9.38
CA ALA A 131 18.67 1.15 -10.66
C ALA A 131 17.53 2.17 -10.85
N GLY A 132 16.70 2.37 -9.82
CA GLY A 132 15.62 3.35 -9.83
C GLY A 132 16.15 4.79 -9.97
N ASN A 133 17.25 5.13 -9.30
CA ASN A 133 17.87 6.46 -9.41
C ASN A 133 18.40 6.76 -10.81
N LYS A 134 18.86 5.74 -11.57
CA LYS A 134 19.26 5.89 -12.98
C LYS A 134 18.07 6.08 -13.91
N LEU A 135 16.89 5.62 -13.51
CA LEU A 135 15.67 5.65 -14.32
C LEU A 135 14.73 6.81 -13.97
N LYS A 136 14.84 7.44 -12.78
CA LYS A 136 13.86 8.41 -12.26
C LYS A 136 13.50 9.58 -13.20
N ASP A 137 14.43 9.98 -14.06
CA ASP A 137 14.24 11.07 -15.04
C ASP A 137 13.90 10.56 -16.45
N GLY A 138 13.75 9.23 -16.62
CA GLY A 138 13.42 8.58 -17.88
C GLY A 138 12.07 9.02 -18.48
N ASN A 139 11.89 8.76 -19.77
CA ASN A 139 10.73 9.18 -20.56
C ASN A 139 9.74 8.04 -20.89
N ASP A 140 9.98 6.84 -20.37
CA ASP A 140 9.19 5.64 -20.63
C ASP A 140 8.40 5.25 -19.36
N PRO A 141 7.08 5.52 -19.31
CA PRO A 141 6.26 5.22 -18.13
C PRO A 141 6.31 3.75 -17.70
N SER A 142 6.42 2.81 -18.65
CA SER A 142 6.45 1.38 -18.34
C SER A 142 7.75 1.00 -17.63
N LYS A 143 8.90 1.51 -18.08
CA LYS A 143 10.19 1.27 -17.42
C LYS A 143 10.27 1.92 -16.03
N LEU A 144 9.64 3.08 -15.86
CA LEU A 144 9.53 3.73 -14.54
C LEU A 144 8.66 2.89 -13.59
N ASP A 145 7.56 2.32 -14.10
CA ASP A 145 6.66 1.44 -13.36
C ASP A 145 7.34 0.13 -12.95
N GLU A 146 8.10 -0.50 -13.85
CA GLU A 146 8.91 -1.68 -13.59
C GLU A 146 9.95 -1.44 -12.49
N ALA A 147 10.67 -0.31 -12.56
CA ALA A 147 11.61 0.08 -11.52
C ALA A 147 10.92 0.31 -10.16
N ARG A 148 9.72 0.91 -10.16
CA ARG A 148 8.92 1.09 -8.95
C ARG A 148 8.53 -0.27 -8.34
N LYS A 149 8.06 -1.21 -9.15
CA LYS A 149 7.70 -2.57 -8.70
C LYS A 149 8.90 -3.33 -8.13
N ALA A 150 10.05 -3.24 -8.79
CA ALA A 150 11.28 -3.86 -8.28
C ALA A 150 11.70 -3.28 -6.91
N LEU A 151 11.52 -1.97 -6.70
CA LEU A 151 11.71 -1.35 -5.38
C LEU A 151 10.69 -1.83 -4.37
N GLU A 152 9.42 -1.95 -4.75
CA GLU A 152 8.34 -2.46 -3.89
C GLU A 152 8.61 -3.88 -3.41
N ASP A 153 9.02 -4.77 -4.31
CA ASP A 153 9.40 -6.15 -3.98
C ASP A 153 10.62 -6.20 -3.04
N ALA A 154 11.63 -5.37 -3.29
CA ALA A 154 12.82 -5.31 -2.44
C ALA A 154 12.51 -4.75 -1.03
N VAL A 155 11.64 -3.73 -0.96
CA VAL A 155 11.12 -3.18 0.29
C VAL A 155 10.38 -4.27 1.08
N GLY A 156 9.51 -5.04 0.43
CA GLY A 156 8.80 -6.16 1.05
C GLY A 156 9.76 -7.17 1.67
N LYS A 157 10.76 -7.62 0.91
CA LYS A 157 11.78 -8.58 1.39
C LYS A 157 12.57 -8.07 2.60
N VAL A 158 12.91 -6.78 2.63
CA VAL A 158 13.60 -6.19 3.79
C VAL A 158 12.69 -6.18 5.01
N ASN A 159 11.42 -5.77 4.86
CA ASN A 159 10.46 -5.80 5.96
C ASN A 159 10.24 -7.22 6.51
N ASP A 160 10.13 -8.23 5.63
CA ASP A 160 10.01 -9.62 6.03
C ASP A 160 11.25 -10.09 6.80
N SER A 161 12.45 -9.72 6.36
CA SER A 161 13.70 -10.05 7.05
C SER A 161 13.83 -9.37 8.42
N VAL A 162 13.38 -8.11 8.53
CA VAL A 162 13.32 -7.39 9.81
C VAL A 162 12.38 -8.10 10.78
N LYS A 163 11.19 -8.47 10.31
CA LYS A 163 10.21 -9.21 11.12
C LYS A 163 10.75 -10.56 11.57
N ALA A 164 11.36 -11.32 10.66
CA ALA A 164 11.97 -12.61 10.99
C ALA A 164 13.05 -12.49 12.07
N LYS A 165 13.89 -11.45 12.01
CA LYS A 165 14.87 -11.18 13.07
C LYS A 165 14.21 -10.83 14.40
N GLN A 166 13.22 -9.95 14.39
CA GLN A 166 12.49 -9.57 15.61
C GLN A 166 11.84 -10.78 16.28
N ASP A 167 11.22 -11.67 15.50
CA ASP A 167 10.60 -12.88 16.01
C ASP A 167 11.65 -13.86 16.59
N ALA A 168 12.82 -13.98 15.95
CA ALA A 168 13.92 -14.80 16.44
C ALA A 168 14.52 -14.24 17.74
N ASP A 169 14.78 -12.92 17.79
CA ASP A 169 15.33 -12.25 18.96
C ASP A 169 14.35 -12.35 20.15
N ALA A 170 13.04 -12.26 19.91
CA ALA A 170 12.02 -12.43 20.95
C ALA A 170 11.97 -13.87 21.50
N ARG A 171 12.10 -14.89 20.63
CA ARG A 171 12.17 -16.29 21.06
C ARG A 171 13.42 -16.56 21.90
N ALA A 172 14.57 -16.07 21.44
CA ALA A 172 15.83 -16.19 22.19
C ALA A 172 15.75 -15.51 23.57
N ALA A 173 15.10 -14.34 23.66
CA ALA A 173 14.88 -13.65 24.93
C ALA A 173 13.97 -14.46 25.88
N ALA A 174 12.89 -15.05 25.36
CA ALA A 174 11.98 -15.89 26.16
C ALA A 174 12.67 -17.17 26.67
N GLU A 175 13.46 -17.84 25.82
CA GLU A 175 14.24 -19.02 26.20
C GLU A 175 15.29 -18.68 27.27
N ALA A 176 15.97 -17.53 27.14
CA ALA A 176 16.94 -17.07 28.14
C ALA A 176 16.27 -16.77 29.50
N GLN A 177 15.07 -16.18 29.50
CA GLN A 177 14.29 -15.95 30.73
C GLN A 177 13.86 -17.27 31.39
N ALA A 178 13.40 -18.24 30.60
CA ALA A 178 13.01 -19.56 31.10
C ALA A 178 14.21 -20.32 31.71
N ALA A 179 15.37 -20.26 31.04
CA ALA A 179 16.61 -20.86 31.55
C ALA A 179 17.08 -20.21 32.86
N ALA A 180 16.98 -18.88 32.97
CA ALA A 180 17.32 -18.15 34.19
C ALA A 180 16.38 -18.51 35.36
N ALA A 181 15.08 -18.71 35.10
CA ALA A 181 14.12 -19.12 36.12
C ALA A 181 14.38 -20.56 36.62
N ALA A 182 14.86 -21.46 35.76
CA ALA A 182 15.17 -22.85 36.12
C ALA A 182 16.46 -23.01 36.95
N GLN A 183 17.37 -22.04 36.90
CA GLN A 183 18.63 -22.04 37.67
C GLN A 183 18.53 -21.35 39.03
N ALA A 184 17.36 -20.78 39.38
CA ALA A 184 17.13 -20.23 40.71
C ALA A 184 17.09 -21.38 41.74
N PRO A 185 17.95 -21.36 42.80
CA PRO A 185 17.96 -22.42 43.80
C PRO A 185 16.60 -22.47 44.50
N SER A 186 15.94 -23.62 44.47
CA SER A 186 14.84 -23.90 45.39
C SER A 186 15.42 -23.82 46.80
N SER A 187 15.06 -22.78 47.57
CA SER A 187 15.26 -22.82 49.01
C SER A 187 14.32 -23.90 49.53
N SER A 188 14.83 -25.13 49.62
CA SER A 188 14.26 -26.20 50.39
C SER A 188 14.30 -25.77 51.85
N TYR A 189 13.25 -25.09 52.29
CA TYR A 189 12.98 -24.88 53.71
C TYR A 189 12.53 -26.22 54.30
N VAL A 190 13.52 -27.10 54.53
CA VAL A 190 13.36 -28.29 55.36
C VAL A 190 13.37 -27.81 56.81
N GLY A 191 12.21 -27.39 57.30
CA GLY A 191 11.97 -27.12 58.72
C GLY A 191 11.38 -28.36 59.38
N ASP A 192 12.23 -29.34 59.68
CA ASP A 192 11.88 -30.52 60.48
C ASP A 192 11.78 -30.09 61.95
N GLY A 193 10.55 -29.97 62.46
CA GLY A 193 10.25 -29.49 63.81
C GLY A 193 10.03 -30.64 64.79
N TYR A 194 11.10 -31.11 65.43
CA TYR A 194 11.04 -31.97 66.61
C TYR A 194 10.50 -31.20 67.82
N GLN A 195 9.57 -31.84 68.53
CA GLN A 195 9.03 -31.42 69.82
C GLN A 195 10.12 -31.35 70.91
N SER A 196 10.12 -30.30 71.73
CA SER A 196 10.63 -30.38 73.11
C SER A 196 9.89 -29.41 74.03
N TYR A 197 9.31 -29.97 75.09
CA TYR A 197 8.70 -29.29 76.23
C TYR A 197 9.79 -28.71 77.14
N GLY A 198 9.60 -27.49 77.66
CA GLY A 198 10.47 -26.95 78.71
C GLY A 198 10.05 -25.58 79.23
N TYR A 199 9.45 -25.58 80.43
CA TYR A 199 9.06 -24.42 81.23
C TYR A 199 10.25 -23.51 81.59
N GLY A 200 10.05 -22.18 81.62
CA GLY A 200 11.02 -21.25 82.21
C GLY A 200 10.66 -19.78 82.02
N SER A 201 10.09 -19.18 83.07
CA SER A 201 9.61 -17.80 83.13
C SER A 201 10.74 -16.77 83.37
N ASN A 202 10.46 -15.54 82.93
CA ASN A 202 10.84 -14.25 83.53
C ASN A 202 12.01 -13.44 82.90
N ASN A 203 11.61 -12.52 82.00
CA ASN A 203 11.79 -11.05 82.03
C ASN A 203 13.18 -10.45 82.33
N GLY A 204 13.68 -9.66 81.37
CA GLY A 204 14.82 -8.75 81.57
C GLY A 204 15.09 -7.88 80.34
N TYR A 205 14.52 -6.68 80.34
CA TYR A 205 14.69 -5.58 79.38
C TYR A 205 16.17 -5.23 79.07
N THR A 206 16.53 -5.14 77.79
CA THR A 206 17.40 -4.07 77.25
C THR A 206 17.04 -3.80 75.79
N GLY A 207 16.70 -2.55 75.47
CA GLY A 207 16.32 -2.10 74.13
C GLY A 207 17.49 -1.97 73.16
N GLY A 208 17.17 -2.00 71.86
CA GLY A 208 18.13 -1.75 70.78
C GLY A 208 17.55 -2.00 69.39
N HIS A 209 16.92 -0.95 68.83
CA HIS A 209 16.80 -0.60 67.41
C HIS A 209 16.88 -1.72 66.34
N ASN A 210 15.79 -1.90 65.58
CA ASN A 210 15.79 -2.01 64.10
C ASN A 210 14.33 -2.07 63.59
N TYR A 211 13.92 -1.08 62.77
CA TYR A 211 12.72 -1.18 61.93
C TYR A 211 13.15 -1.67 60.56
N ASN A 212 12.82 -2.94 60.26
CA ASN A 212 12.74 -3.48 58.91
C ASN A 212 11.25 -3.75 58.61
N GLY A 213 10.85 -3.53 57.36
CA GLY A 213 9.50 -3.78 56.88
C GLY A 213 9.52 -3.98 55.37
N ASN A 214 10.10 -5.10 54.95
CA ASN A 214 10.05 -5.59 53.58
C ASN A 214 8.78 -6.42 53.36
N GLY A 215 8.32 -6.47 52.11
CA GLY A 215 7.01 -7.00 51.72
C GLY A 215 6.79 -8.50 51.91
N GLN A 216 5.53 -8.89 51.77
CA GLN A 216 5.10 -10.26 51.51
C GLN A 216 4.15 -10.28 50.31
N VAL A 217 4.61 -10.91 49.24
CA VAL A 217 3.80 -11.51 48.18
C VAL A 217 3.58 -12.97 48.54
N SER A 218 2.33 -13.42 48.50
CA SER A 218 1.95 -14.84 48.60
C SER A 218 1.42 -15.31 47.25
N ALA A 219 1.95 -16.44 46.79
CA ALA A 219 1.56 -17.13 45.55
C ALA A 219 0.40 -18.16 45.81
N PRO A 220 -0.17 -18.79 44.77
CA PRO A 220 -1.61 -19.05 44.64
C PRO A 220 -2.09 -20.39 45.24
N SER A 221 -3.40 -20.44 45.52
CA SER A 221 -4.14 -21.65 45.87
C SER A 221 -4.94 -22.19 44.67
N ILE A 222 -4.92 -23.50 44.50
CA ILE A 222 -5.75 -24.29 43.57
C ILE A 222 -7.09 -24.59 44.26
N GLY A 223 -8.21 -24.41 43.55
CA GLY A 223 -9.54 -24.84 44.00
C GLY A 223 -10.60 -24.67 42.91
N SER A 224 -11.12 -25.80 42.42
CA SER A 224 -12.08 -25.93 41.32
C SER A 224 -13.52 -25.49 41.65
N ASN A 225 -14.19 -24.98 40.60
CA ASN A 225 -15.62 -25.01 40.24
C ASN A 225 -16.71 -24.56 41.25
N SER A 226 -17.49 -23.55 40.88
CA SER A 226 -18.80 -23.70 40.18
C SER A 226 -19.68 -22.42 40.29
N GLY A 227 -20.35 -22.07 39.18
CA GLY A 227 -21.73 -21.56 39.22
C GLY A 227 -22.01 -20.06 39.00
N GLN A 228 -22.56 -19.77 37.82
CA GLN A 228 -23.60 -18.76 37.50
C GLN A 228 -23.25 -17.25 37.57
N ALA A 229 -23.81 -16.35 36.78
CA ALA A 229 -24.45 -16.27 35.44
C ALA A 229 -25.00 -14.83 35.36
N SER A 230 -24.72 -14.04 34.31
CA SER A 230 -25.67 -13.02 33.80
C SER A 230 -25.19 -12.33 32.50
N SER A 231 -25.81 -12.76 31.39
CA SER A 231 -26.41 -11.97 30.28
C SER A 231 -25.58 -11.00 29.42
N GLY A 232 -25.56 -11.24 28.09
CA GLY A 232 -25.44 -10.20 27.05
C GLY A 232 -24.72 -10.63 25.78
N ASP A 233 -25.41 -11.36 24.91
CA ASP A 233 -24.89 -12.17 23.80
C ASP A 233 -24.66 -11.39 22.49
N ASP A 234 -23.55 -11.67 21.77
CA ASP A 234 -23.55 -12.18 20.38
C ASP A 234 -22.10 -12.41 19.87
N TYR A 235 -21.54 -13.60 20.08
CA TYR A 235 -20.46 -14.18 19.25
C TYR A 235 -20.39 -15.70 19.49
N LEU A 236 -20.59 -16.49 18.42
CA LEU A 236 -20.48 -17.95 18.42
C LEU A 236 -19.15 -18.43 19.04
N HIS A 237 -19.22 -19.16 20.14
CA HIS A 237 -18.09 -19.80 20.81
C HIS A 237 -17.87 -21.21 20.24
N TYR A 238 -16.68 -21.49 19.71
CA TYR A 238 -16.27 -22.82 19.27
C TYR A 238 -15.35 -23.45 20.31
N CYS A 239 -15.72 -24.60 20.88
CA CYS A 239 -14.86 -25.37 21.79
C CYS A 239 -14.30 -26.61 21.06
N GLY A 240 -12.98 -26.66 20.90
CA GLY A 240 -12.28 -27.85 20.41
C GLY A 240 -11.73 -28.67 21.56
N ASN A 241 -12.13 -29.94 21.69
CA ASN A 241 -11.45 -30.91 22.54
C ASN A 241 -10.37 -31.62 21.70
N GLY A 242 -9.10 -31.28 21.94
CA GLY A 242 -7.98 -31.96 21.29
C GLY A 242 -7.67 -33.29 21.98
N THR A 243 -7.76 -34.40 21.24
CA THR A 243 -7.15 -35.67 21.63
C THR A 243 -5.70 -35.71 21.14
N SER A 244 -4.77 -36.12 22.00
CA SER A 244 -3.33 -36.09 21.78
C SER A 244 -2.81 -37.23 20.87
N ASP A 245 -3.46 -37.49 19.73
CA ASP A 245 -3.04 -38.56 18.80
C ASP A 245 -2.81 -38.15 17.32
N GLY A 246 -2.96 -36.86 16.97
CA GLY A 246 -2.53 -36.36 15.66
C GLY A 246 -3.48 -36.63 14.48
N SER A 247 -4.77 -36.78 14.72
CA SER A 247 -5.81 -36.80 13.68
C SER A 247 -6.61 -35.48 13.60
N ASP A 248 -7.08 -35.13 12.39
CA ASP A 248 -7.64 -33.83 11.98
C ASP A 248 -8.75 -33.27 12.90
N ILE A 249 -8.68 -31.96 13.20
CA ILE A 249 -9.63 -31.25 14.07
C ILE A 249 -10.94 -30.97 13.31
N ILE A 250 -12.02 -31.67 13.65
CA ILE A 250 -13.38 -31.33 13.18
C ILE A 250 -13.98 -30.27 14.13
N LEU A 251 -14.05 -29.02 13.66
CA LEU A 251 -14.74 -27.95 14.36
C LEU A 251 -16.26 -28.15 14.28
N ARG A 252 -16.92 -28.34 15.43
CA ARG A 252 -18.39 -28.33 15.55
C ARG A 252 -18.82 -27.17 16.47
N PRO A 253 -19.92 -26.48 16.15
CA PRO A 253 -20.52 -25.54 17.09
C PRO A 253 -21.04 -26.31 18.31
N CYS A 254 -20.88 -25.72 19.50
CA CYS A 254 -21.45 -26.26 20.73
C CYS A 254 -22.95 -25.99 20.81
#